data_AF-A0A090CN30-F1
#
_entry.id   AF-A0A090CN30-F1
#
_cell.length_a   1.000
_cell.length_b   1.000
_cell.length_c   1.000
_cell.angle_alpha   90.00
_cell.angle_beta   90.00
_cell.angle_gamma   90.00
#
_symmetry.space_group_name_H-M   'P 1'
#
loop_
_entity.id
_entity.type
_entity.pdbx_description
1 polymer ?
#
loop_
_entity_poly.entity_id
_entity_poly.type
_entity_poly.pdbx_seq_one_letter_code
_entity_poly.pdbx_strand_id
1 'polypeptide(L)'
;MIGPRGMACAGGLLARVGSRSVISRAVRQSSPLRPLPATVTAPAARWWRAQYSTRPEVTITSKTYPVDAEWFNVSSTILNLTSRKLHLQKDHPVSITRQIIESVFPSPTYLSYNNLDPVVTTHENFDSLGFPPNHPGRAKTDTYYINSTTLLRTHTSAHEAELFAASKSPGYLISADVYRRDEIDKSHYPVFHQMEGARVWDRNTVPNGDIVAAVHRDLDALPKHEMIIEDPNPPFHPERNPLQPSHTPEEAEAVGKHLKRSLELMVAEIFKRVKESHARAGVKEQDGEPLKVRWVEAYFPFTSPSWEMEVWYQGGWLEVLGCGVSQQHILNDAGVPNQIGWAFGLGLERIAMLLFQIPDIRLFWSQDERFLGQFRGVEGDLGKLRPFVGFSRHPACYKDVSFWLPAGSTGAAAAGGKGREGEEWHENDLMEVVRDVCGDVVEDVVLMDSFTHPKTGRRSFCYRVNYRSLERTLTNEEANGLHERVKGEMVGRLGVEIR
;
A
#
# COMPACT_ATOMS: atom_id res chain seq x y z
N MET A 1 -18.28 57.18 -22.28
CA MET A 1 -19.62 57.14 -21.66
C MET A 1 -19.43 56.77 -20.20
N ILE A 2 -19.20 57.78 -19.35
CA ILE A 2 -20.19 58.31 -18.40
C ILE A 2 -20.50 57.26 -17.31
N GLY A 3 -19.76 57.32 -16.19
CA GLY A 3 -20.29 56.94 -14.86
C GLY A 3 -21.19 58.08 -14.34
N PRO A 4 -21.23 58.43 -13.05
CA PRO A 4 -20.97 57.68 -11.81
C PRO A 4 -22.10 57.96 -10.78
N ARG A 5 -21.95 57.53 -9.52
CA ARG A 5 -22.50 58.13 -8.27
C ARG A 5 -22.08 57.21 -7.12
N GLY A 6 -21.40 57.60 -6.05
CA GLY A 6 -20.90 58.90 -5.62
C GLY A 6 -20.84 58.92 -4.07
N MET A 7 -19.69 59.36 -3.53
CA MET A 7 -19.51 60.16 -2.28
C MET A 7 -19.98 59.57 -0.93
N ALA A 8 -19.36 59.84 0.23
CA ALA A 8 -18.16 60.57 0.64
C ALA A 8 -17.94 60.36 2.17
N CYS A 9 -16.69 60.57 2.64
CA CYS A 9 -16.23 61.34 3.83
C CYS A 9 -16.96 61.24 5.19
N ALA A 10 -16.38 61.42 6.38
CA ALA A 10 -15.04 61.72 6.90
C ALA A 10 -15.12 61.82 8.45
N GLY A 11 -13.97 61.83 9.14
CA GLY A 11 -13.78 62.37 10.51
C GLY A 11 -14.21 61.44 11.65
N GLY A 12 -13.44 61.18 12.70
CA GLY A 12 -12.39 61.96 13.32
C GLY A 12 -12.81 62.29 14.76
N LEU A 13 -11.85 62.17 15.69
CA LEU A 13 -11.69 62.99 16.90
C LEU A 13 -11.95 62.36 18.30
N LEU A 14 -10.84 62.33 19.05
CA LEU A 14 -10.63 62.75 20.45
C LEU A 14 -10.82 61.80 21.65
N ALA A 15 -9.73 61.82 22.43
CA ALA A 15 -9.48 61.25 23.74
C ALA A 15 -10.11 62.02 24.91
N ARG A 16 -10.19 61.35 26.08
CA ARG A 16 -10.00 61.85 27.47
C ARG A 16 -10.20 60.63 28.39
N VAL A 17 -9.22 60.13 29.15
CA VAL A 17 -8.49 60.66 30.32
C VAL A 17 -9.38 60.99 31.52
N GLY A 18 -9.12 60.29 32.63
CA GLY A 18 -9.47 60.68 34.01
C GLY A 18 -10.02 59.53 34.85
N SER A 19 -9.66 59.23 36.09
CA SER A 19 -8.45 59.32 36.94
C SER A 19 -8.91 59.09 38.39
N ARG A 20 -8.08 58.41 39.22
CA ARG A 20 -8.08 58.39 40.72
C ARG A 20 -9.24 57.60 41.38
N SER A 21 -9.12 56.93 42.53
CA SER A 21 -8.18 56.91 43.68
C SER A 21 -8.27 55.54 44.39
N VAL A 22 -7.18 54.87 44.80
CA VAL A 22 -6.49 54.90 46.13
C VAL A 22 -7.40 54.73 47.37
N ILE A 23 -7.13 53.68 48.18
CA ILE A 23 -7.13 53.55 49.67
C ILE A 23 -6.68 52.08 49.97
N SER A 24 -5.41 51.82 50.29
CA SER A 24 -4.75 51.65 51.60
C SER A 24 -4.93 50.30 52.35
N ARG A 25 -3.86 49.49 52.29
CA ARG A 25 -3.15 48.77 53.38
C ARG A 25 -3.95 48.05 54.49
N ALA A 26 -3.74 46.73 54.58
CA ALA A 26 -3.49 46.04 55.85
C ALA A 26 -2.56 44.83 55.62
N VAL A 27 -1.44 44.80 56.33
CA VAL A 27 -0.42 43.75 56.34
C VAL A 27 -0.73 42.78 57.48
N ARG A 28 -0.69 41.46 57.22
CA ARG A 28 -0.35 40.44 58.21
C ARG A 28 0.59 39.41 57.58
N GLN A 29 1.72 39.20 58.26
CA GLN A 29 2.79 38.28 57.92
C GLN A 29 2.41 36.84 58.30
N SER A 30 2.78 35.86 57.46
CA SER A 30 3.25 34.54 57.93
C SER A 30 4.05 33.80 56.85
N SER A 31 5.33 33.58 57.16
CA SER A 31 6.31 32.54 56.78
C SER A 31 6.43 32.02 55.33
N PRO A 32 7.68 31.79 54.82
CA PRO A 32 7.92 31.37 53.45
C PRO A 32 7.62 29.87 53.27
N LEU A 33 6.69 29.55 52.39
CA LEU A 33 6.52 28.19 51.87
C LEU A 33 7.53 27.95 50.73
N ARG A 34 8.24 26.81 50.82
CA ARG A 34 9.17 26.28 49.82
C ARG A 34 8.61 26.41 48.40
N PRO A 35 9.44 26.73 47.38
CA PRO A 35 9.01 26.56 45.99
C PRO A 35 8.75 25.07 45.73
N LEU A 36 7.54 24.78 45.23
CA LEU A 36 7.23 23.49 44.61
C LEU A 36 8.19 23.28 43.43
N PRO A 37 8.72 22.06 43.23
CA PRO A 37 9.65 21.81 42.14
C PRO A 37 8.91 22.03 40.82
N ALA A 38 9.59 22.69 39.88
CA ALA A 38 9.16 22.79 38.50
C ALA A 38 8.81 21.39 38.01
N THR A 39 7.55 21.17 37.63
CA THR A 39 7.15 20.02 36.84
C THR A 39 7.90 20.12 35.53
N VAL A 40 9.00 19.37 35.44
CA VAL A 40 9.70 19.12 34.19
C VAL A 40 8.68 18.47 33.26
N THR A 41 8.19 19.25 32.31
CA THR A 41 7.52 18.75 31.11
C THR A 41 8.55 17.88 30.39
N ALA A 42 8.50 16.58 30.64
CA ALA A 42 9.21 15.62 29.84
C ALA A 42 8.69 15.75 28.39
N PRO A 43 9.56 15.82 27.37
CA PRO A 43 9.10 15.85 25.99
C PRO A 43 8.32 14.56 25.69
N ALA A 44 7.18 14.70 24.99
CA ALA A 44 6.32 13.59 24.58
C ALA A 44 7.06 12.52 23.74
N ALA A 45 8.22 12.86 23.16
CA ALA A 45 9.10 11.99 22.38
C ALA A 45 9.64 10.74 23.09
N ARG A 46 9.39 10.56 24.40
CA ARG A 46 9.95 9.44 25.18
C ARG A 46 9.04 8.20 25.25
N TRP A 47 7.75 8.30 24.88
CA TRP A 47 6.78 7.24 25.17
C TRP A 47 6.60 6.21 24.05
N TRP A 48 6.70 6.61 22.77
CA TRP A 48 6.84 5.67 21.64
C TRP A 48 8.00 4.68 21.86
N ARG A 49 9.09 5.14 22.49
CA ARG A 49 10.32 4.37 22.68
C ARG A 49 10.19 3.22 23.67
N ALA A 50 9.22 3.18 24.58
CA ALA A 50 9.30 2.24 25.72
C ALA A 50 8.75 0.82 25.43
N GLN A 51 7.82 0.65 24.50
CA GLN A 51 7.15 -0.65 24.30
C GLN A 51 7.80 -1.56 23.24
N TYR A 52 8.49 -1.01 22.24
CA TYR A 52 9.16 -1.81 21.21
C TYR A 52 10.69 -1.96 21.40
N SER A 53 11.30 -1.15 22.28
CA SER A 53 12.77 -0.95 22.38
C SER A 53 13.53 -1.82 23.39
N THR A 54 12.92 -2.81 24.03
CA THR A 54 13.68 -3.66 24.99
C THR A 54 14.30 -4.89 24.36
N ARG A 55 14.00 -5.18 23.08
CA ARG A 55 14.52 -6.36 22.39
C ARG A 55 15.77 -5.97 21.59
N PRO A 56 16.95 -6.58 21.85
CA PRO A 56 18.14 -6.34 21.04
C PRO A 56 18.04 -6.96 19.64
N GLU A 57 17.13 -7.92 19.47
CA GLU A 57 16.97 -8.70 18.25
C GLU A 57 15.51 -9.13 18.03
N VAL A 58 15.19 -9.45 16.78
CA VAL A 58 13.91 -10.02 16.37
C VAL A 58 14.14 -11.22 15.46
N THR A 59 13.43 -12.31 15.70
CA THR A 59 13.43 -13.47 14.80
C THR A 59 12.23 -13.37 13.87
N ILE A 60 12.50 -13.38 12.57
CA ILE A 60 11.48 -13.36 11.51
C ILE A 60 11.71 -14.58 10.64
N THR A 61 10.67 -15.41 10.50
CA THR A 61 10.77 -16.76 9.92
C THR A 61 11.82 -17.62 10.64
N SER A 62 13.00 -17.85 10.05
CA SER A 62 14.09 -18.66 10.62
C SER A 62 15.38 -17.87 10.91
N LYS A 63 15.39 -16.55 10.68
CA LYS A 63 16.58 -15.69 10.84
C LYS A 63 16.36 -14.65 11.93
N THR A 64 17.44 -14.31 12.62
CA THR A 64 17.45 -13.32 13.69
C THR A 64 18.19 -12.06 13.21
N TYR A 65 17.59 -10.91 13.48
CA TYR A 65 18.05 -9.60 13.00
C TYR A 65 18.26 -8.65 14.19
N PRO A 66 19.35 -7.87 14.20
CA PRO A 66 19.53 -6.82 15.20
C PRO A 66 18.47 -5.73 15.02
N VAL A 67 17.94 -5.27 16.15
CA VAL A 67 16.89 -4.25 16.20
C VAL A 67 17.52 -2.89 16.53
N ASP A 68 17.09 -1.86 15.80
CA ASP A 68 17.41 -0.48 16.11
C ASP A 68 16.19 0.19 16.77
N ALA A 69 16.34 0.61 18.02
CA ALA A 69 15.26 1.24 18.79
C ALA A 69 14.67 2.51 18.14
N GLU A 70 15.42 3.20 17.28
CA GLU A 70 14.95 4.41 16.59
C GLU A 70 14.12 4.10 15.34
N TRP A 71 14.37 2.95 14.71
CA TRP A 71 13.77 2.57 13.43
C TRP A 71 12.70 1.49 13.57
N PHE A 72 12.84 0.60 14.55
CA PHE A 72 11.99 -0.57 14.68
C PHE A 72 10.54 -0.19 14.96
N ASN A 73 9.66 -0.55 14.03
CA ASN A 73 8.23 -0.27 14.10
C ASN A 73 7.37 -1.50 13.72
N VAL A 74 7.94 -2.71 13.74
CA VAL A 74 7.21 -3.95 13.42
C VAL A 74 6.51 -4.48 14.67
N SER A 75 5.17 -4.49 14.66
CA SER A 75 4.40 -4.99 15.79
C SER A 75 4.38 -6.51 15.87
N SER A 76 4.05 -7.07 17.04
CA SER A 76 3.85 -8.52 17.19
C SER A 76 2.75 -9.06 16.29
N THR A 77 1.73 -8.23 15.99
CA THR A 77 0.65 -8.59 15.06
C THR A 77 1.21 -8.83 13.67
N ILE A 78 2.06 -7.92 13.18
CA ILE A 78 2.72 -8.06 11.87
C ILE A 78 3.69 -9.24 11.85
N LEU A 79 4.51 -9.41 12.90
CA LEU A 79 5.44 -10.54 13.01
C LEU A 79 4.73 -11.91 12.92
N ASN A 80 3.53 -12.02 13.50
CA ASN A 80 2.76 -13.26 13.43
C ASN A 80 2.26 -13.57 12.01
N LEU A 81 2.09 -12.56 11.15
CA LEU A 81 1.65 -12.74 9.76
C LEU A 81 2.78 -13.24 8.85
N THR A 82 4.06 -12.99 9.18
CA THR A 82 5.20 -13.34 8.30
C THR A 82 5.38 -14.84 8.04
N SER A 83 4.77 -15.67 8.88
CA SER A 83 4.82 -17.13 8.74
C SER A 83 3.68 -17.70 7.90
N ARG A 84 2.64 -16.91 7.60
CA ARG A 84 1.37 -17.41 7.04
C ARG A 84 1.50 -17.87 5.59
N LYS A 85 2.25 -17.15 4.75
CA LYS A 85 2.53 -17.50 3.33
C LYS A 85 1.27 -17.98 2.58
N LEU A 86 0.21 -17.17 2.56
CA LEU A 86 -1.11 -17.58 2.04
C LEU A 86 -1.06 -17.98 0.55
N HIS A 87 -0.13 -17.40 -0.21
CA HIS A 87 0.13 -17.73 -1.61
C HIS A 87 0.69 -19.15 -1.84
N LEU A 88 1.11 -19.84 -0.77
CA LEU A 88 1.59 -21.23 -0.80
C LEU A 88 0.63 -22.21 -0.10
N GLN A 89 -0.42 -21.71 0.54
CA GLN A 89 -1.38 -22.57 1.21
C GLN A 89 -2.30 -23.22 0.18
N LYS A 90 -2.31 -24.56 0.18
CA LYS A 90 -3.14 -25.34 -0.73
C LYS A 90 -4.60 -24.93 -0.63
N ASP A 91 -5.22 -24.73 -1.78
CA ASP A 91 -6.62 -24.34 -1.98
C ASP A 91 -6.97 -22.94 -1.42
N HIS A 92 -5.98 -22.18 -0.97
CA HIS A 92 -6.21 -20.79 -0.58
C HIS A 92 -6.49 -19.93 -1.82
N PRO A 93 -7.48 -19.01 -1.80
CA PRO A 93 -7.79 -18.15 -2.94
C PRO A 93 -6.60 -17.42 -3.55
N VAL A 94 -5.67 -16.94 -2.71
CA VAL A 94 -4.42 -16.29 -3.16
C VAL A 94 -3.50 -17.29 -3.89
N SER A 95 -3.37 -18.53 -3.38
CA SER A 95 -2.58 -19.58 -4.04
C SER A 95 -3.21 -20.03 -5.37
N ILE A 96 -4.53 -20.19 -5.41
CA ILE A 96 -5.25 -20.52 -6.65
C ILE A 96 -5.04 -19.41 -7.70
N THR A 97 -5.17 -18.15 -7.29
CA THR A 97 -4.98 -16.98 -8.16
C THR A 97 -3.55 -16.95 -8.71
N ARG A 98 -2.54 -17.17 -7.85
CA ARG A 98 -1.14 -17.33 -8.26
C ARG A 98 -1.00 -18.39 -9.35
N GLN A 99 -1.53 -19.60 -9.13
CA GLN A 99 -1.38 -20.71 -10.08
C GLN A 99 -2.06 -20.44 -11.43
N ILE A 100 -3.20 -19.75 -11.44
CA ILE A 100 -3.86 -19.33 -12.67
C ILE A 100 -2.95 -18.38 -13.45
N ILE A 101 -2.36 -17.38 -12.78
CA ILE A 101 -1.46 -16.44 -13.46
C ILE A 101 -0.19 -17.14 -13.94
N GLU A 102 0.45 -17.96 -13.10
CA GLU A 102 1.64 -18.74 -13.48
C GLU A 102 1.39 -19.62 -14.72
N SER A 103 0.16 -20.12 -14.92
CA SER A 103 -0.17 -20.94 -16.10
C SER A 103 -0.05 -20.20 -17.44
N VAL A 104 -0.09 -18.86 -17.43
CA VAL A 104 0.06 -18.01 -18.62
C VAL A 104 1.53 -17.75 -18.95
N PHE A 105 2.43 -18.01 -17.99
CA PHE A 105 3.88 -17.83 -18.12
C PHE A 105 4.59 -19.18 -17.91
N PRO A 106 4.55 -20.09 -18.89
CA PRO A 106 5.02 -21.45 -18.70
C PRO A 106 6.55 -21.57 -18.72
N SER A 107 7.04 -22.61 -18.04
CA SER A 107 8.42 -23.09 -18.20
C SER A 107 8.65 -23.71 -19.60
N PRO A 108 9.88 -23.68 -20.13
CA PRO A 108 11.13 -23.22 -19.50
C PRO A 108 11.38 -21.71 -19.60
N THR A 109 10.51 -20.94 -20.28
CA THR A 109 10.72 -19.50 -20.48
C THR A 109 10.65 -18.74 -19.16
N TYR A 110 9.68 -19.07 -18.30
CA TYR A 110 9.54 -18.46 -16.99
C TYR A 110 9.77 -19.49 -15.87
N LEU A 111 10.56 -19.08 -14.87
CA LEU A 111 10.75 -19.81 -13.62
C LEU A 111 10.06 -19.07 -12.46
N SER A 112 9.36 -19.79 -11.60
CA SER A 112 8.65 -19.21 -10.45
C SER A 112 9.45 -19.28 -9.15
N TYR A 113 9.51 -18.16 -8.43
CA TYR A 113 10.19 -17.98 -7.15
C TYR A 113 9.21 -17.55 -6.07
N ASN A 114 8.70 -18.51 -5.28
CA ASN A 114 7.60 -18.26 -4.34
C ASN A 114 7.99 -18.36 -2.86
N ASN A 115 9.28 -18.57 -2.57
CA ASN A 115 9.80 -18.85 -1.23
C ASN A 115 10.86 -17.83 -0.75
N LEU A 116 10.93 -16.66 -1.37
CA LEU A 116 11.90 -15.61 -1.02
C LEU A 116 11.61 -15.03 0.38
N ASP A 117 12.68 -14.69 1.09
CA ASP A 117 12.62 -14.14 2.45
C ASP A 117 11.93 -12.77 2.46
N PRO A 118 10.95 -12.52 3.35
CA PRO A 118 10.27 -11.21 3.44
C PRO A 118 11.18 -10.08 3.93
N VAL A 119 12.30 -10.41 4.58
CA VAL A 119 13.24 -9.43 5.08
C VAL A 119 14.27 -9.10 4.01
N VAL A 120 14.35 -7.82 3.65
CA VAL A 120 15.27 -7.29 2.65
C VAL A 120 16.00 -6.06 3.21
N THR A 121 17.10 -5.71 2.57
CA THR A 121 17.81 -4.46 2.83
C THR A 121 17.06 -3.27 2.22
N THR A 122 17.32 -2.08 2.76
CA THR A 122 16.90 -0.80 2.15
C THR A 122 17.43 -0.63 0.74
N HIS A 123 18.62 -1.18 0.46
CA HIS A 123 19.21 -1.18 -0.87
C HIS A 123 18.37 -1.99 -1.86
N GLU A 124 18.07 -3.25 -1.52
CA GLU A 124 17.26 -4.16 -2.34
C GLU A 124 15.86 -3.60 -2.58
N ASN A 125 15.19 -3.05 -1.56
CA ASN A 125 13.82 -2.56 -1.69
C ASN A 125 13.71 -1.19 -2.37
N PHE A 126 14.76 -0.37 -2.40
CA PHE A 126 14.63 1.00 -2.88
C PHE A 126 15.78 1.46 -3.77
N ASP A 127 17.02 1.36 -3.30
CA ASP A 127 18.16 1.96 -4.00
C ASP A 127 18.42 1.26 -5.34
N SER A 128 18.36 -0.08 -5.38
CA SER A 128 18.56 -0.90 -6.58
C SER A 128 17.51 -0.64 -7.67
N LEU A 129 16.38 -0.05 -7.29
CA LEU A 129 15.24 0.29 -8.14
C LEU A 129 15.17 1.78 -8.46
N GLY A 130 16.18 2.57 -8.09
CA GLY A 130 16.28 4.00 -8.40
C GLY A 130 15.37 4.90 -7.58
N PHE A 131 14.80 4.45 -6.46
CA PHE A 131 14.01 5.31 -5.59
C PHE A 131 14.90 6.40 -4.98
N PRO A 132 14.51 7.70 -5.00
CA PRO A 132 15.33 8.73 -4.39
C PRO A 132 15.34 8.63 -2.86
N PRO A 133 16.38 9.13 -2.16
CA PRO A 133 16.48 9.06 -0.69
C PRO A 133 15.33 9.73 0.06
N ASN A 134 14.67 10.72 -0.57
CA ASN A 134 13.53 11.45 -0.02
C ASN A 134 12.17 10.95 -0.54
N HIS A 135 12.11 9.74 -1.12
CA HIS A 135 10.87 9.16 -1.59
C HIS A 135 9.91 8.89 -0.42
N PRO A 136 8.61 9.26 -0.50
CA PRO A 136 7.64 9.05 0.58
C PRO A 136 7.57 7.61 1.06
N GLY A 137 7.64 6.63 0.15
CA GLY A 137 7.65 5.21 0.50
C GLY A 137 8.80 4.76 1.42
N ARG A 138 9.87 5.54 1.57
CA ARG A 138 10.96 5.27 2.55
C ARG A 138 10.61 5.74 3.96
N ALA A 139 9.50 6.45 4.16
CA ALA A 139 9.13 6.97 5.46
C ALA A 139 8.72 5.83 6.41
N LYS A 140 9.04 5.99 7.70
CA LYS A 140 8.61 5.04 8.75
C LYS A 140 7.09 4.96 8.91
N THR A 141 6.36 5.94 8.38
CA THR A 141 4.89 6.01 8.35
C THR A 141 4.25 5.04 7.37
N ASP A 142 5.01 4.58 6.38
CA ASP A 142 4.53 3.76 5.24
C ASP A 142 5.20 2.37 5.23
N THR A 143 6.41 2.27 5.81
CA THR A 143 7.25 1.06 5.76
C THR A 143 7.55 0.49 7.14
N TYR A 144 7.55 -0.84 7.22
CA TYR A 144 7.94 -1.60 8.41
C TYR A 144 9.46 -1.87 8.44
N TYR A 145 10.17 -1.11 9.27
CA TYR A 145 11.61 -1.22 9.48
C TYR A 145 11.94 -2.11 10.67
N ILE A 146 12.97 -2.94 10.49
CA ILE A 146 13.60 -3.73 11.56
C ILE A 146 14.76 -2.93 12.16
N ASN A 147 15.54 -2.30 11.30
CA ASN A 147 16.58 -1.34 11.65
C ASN A 147 16.77 -0.34 10.49
N SER A 148 17.71 0.59 10.62
CA SER A 148 17.99 1.62 9.59
C SER A 148 18.37 1.08 8.21
N THR A 149 18.78 -0.19 8.11
CA THR A 149 19.23 -0.82 6.86
C THR A 149 18.37 -1.99 6.40
N THR A 150 17.44 -2.47 7.22
CA THR A 150 16.69 -3.71 7.01
C THR A 150 15.20 -3.52 7.31
N LEU A 151 14.33 -4.04 6.45
CA LEU A 151 12.89 -3.86 6.48
C LEU A 151 12.14 -5.11 6.01
N LEU A 152 10.83 -5.14 6.23
CA LEU A 152 9.93 -6.07 5.53
C LEU A 152 9.59 -5.49 4.16
N ARG A 153 9.82 -6.25 3.08
CA ARG A 153 9.70 -5.75 1.70
C ARG A 153 8.33 -5.13 1.44
N THR A 154 8.30 -3.96 0.80
CA THR A 154 7.06 -3.25 0.47
C THR A 154 6.49 -3.63 -0.90
N HIS A 155 7.31 -4.31 -1.72
CA HIS A 155 6.92 -4.86 -3.00
C HIS A 155 7.85 -6.01 -3.41
N THR A 156 7.37 -6.90 -4.28
CA THR A 156 8.17 -8.03 -4.81
C THR A 156 9.35 -7.58 -5.68
N SER A 157 9.32 -6.34 -6.19
CA SER A 157 10.41 -5.77 -7.00
C SER A 157 11.73 -5.66 -6.26
N ALA A 158 11.72 -5.76 -4.92
CA ALA A 158 12.93 -5.80 -4.10
C ALA A 158 13.89 -6.95 -4.48
N HIS A 159 13.38 -7.94 -5.22
CA HIS A 159 14.11 -9.11 -5.67
C HIS A 159 14.48 -9.07 -7.18
N GLU A 160 14.18 -8.00 -7.92
CA GLU A 160 14.46 -7.94 -9.37
C GLU A 160 15.96 -8.03 -9.67
N ALA A 161 16.77 -7.18 -9.02
CA ALA A 161 18.20 -7.09 -9.28
C ALA A 161 18.91 -8.44 -9.03
N GLU A 162 18.55 -9.15 -7.94
CA GLU A 162 19.14 -10.46 -7.63
C GLU A 162 18.75 -11.53 -8.67
N LEU A 163 17.51 -11.50 -9.19
CA LEU A 163 17.05 -12.48 -10.16
C LEU A 163 17.57 -12.21 -11.57
N PHE A 164 17.70 -10.94 -11.97
CA PHE A 164 18.41 -10.56 -13.19
C PHE A 164 19.86 -11.02 -13.13
N ALA A 165 20.55 -10.78 -12.01
CA ALA A 165 21.94 -11.21 -11.84
C ALA A 165 22.09 -12.74 -11.90
N ALA A 166 21.11 -13.49 -11.37
CA ALA A 166 21.12 -14.95 -11.43
C ALA A 166 20.91 -15.49 -12.86
N SER A 167 20.20 -14.75 -13.72
CA SER A 167 19.98 -15.02 -15.15
C SER A 167 19.68 -16.48 -15.50
N LYS A 168 18.86 -17.16 -14.67
CA LYS A 168 18.57 -18.60 -14.78
C LYS A 168 17.62 -18.98 -15.92
N SER A 169 16.83 -18.02 -16.40
CA SER A 169 15.84 -18.19 -17.46
C SER A 169 15.59 -16.87 -18.17
N PRO A 170 15.01 -16.89 -19.39
CA PRO A 170 14.68 -15.67 -20.12
C PRO A 170 13.64 -14.78 -19.43
N GLY A 171 12.81 -15.36 -18.56
CA GLY A 171 11.91 -14.62 -17.67
C GLY A 171 11.73 -15.31 -16.33
N TYR A 172 11.14 -14.61 -15.37
CA TYR A 172 10.81 -15.16 -14.06
C TYR A 172 9.46 -14.64 -13.56
N LEU A 173 8.90 -15.34 -12.58
CA LEU A 173 7.80 -14.88 -11.75
C LEU A 173 8.21 -14.93 -10.28
N ILE A 174 7.75 -13.96 -9.49
CA ILE A 174 7.90 -13.96 -8.04
C ILE A 174 6.51 -13.86 -7.45
N SER A 175 6.16 -14.72 -6.48
CA SER A 175 4.95 -14.51 -5.68
C SER A 175 5.30 -14.47 -4.20
N ALA A 176 4.94 -13.39 -3.53
CA ALA A 176 5.33 -13.21 -2.15
C ALA A 176 4.40 -12.24 -1.40
N ASP A 177 4.35 -12.41 -0.09
CA ASP A 177 3.77 -11.49 0.89
C ASP A 177 4.57 -10.18 0.95
N VAL A 178 3.91 -9.03 0.97
CA VAL A 178 4.51 -7.69 1.05
C VAL A 178 3.83 -6.89 2.15
N TYR A 179 4.54 -5.90 2.69
CA TYR A 179 4.20 -5.28 3.97
C TYR A 179 4.15 -3.75 3.84
N ARG A 180 3.01 -3.15 4.20
CA ARG A 180 2.83 -1.69 4.15
C ARG A 180 2.02 -1.21 5.35
N ARG A 181 2.43 -0.09 5.92
CA ARG A 181 1.58 0.67 6.86
C ARG A 181 0.63 1.49 6.01
N ASP A 182 -0.68 1.31 6.20
CA ASP A 182 -1.69 1.82 5.27
C ASP A 182 -3.04 2.03 5.96
N GLU A 183 -4.04 2.49 5.23
CA GLU A 183 -5.39 2.68 5.77
C GLU A 183 -6.05 1.37 6.22
N ILE A 184 -7.11 1.49 7.04
CA ILE A 184 -7.98 0.36 7.39
C ILE A 184 -9.29 0.53 6.62
N ASP A 185 -9.48 -0.32 5.62
CA ASP A 185 -10.73 -0.50 4.90
C ASP A 185 -10.82 -1.92 4.30
N LYS A 186 -11.76 -2.13 3.37
CA LYS A 186 -12.03 -3.44 2.76
C LYS A 186 -11.04 -3.84 1.67
N SER A 187 -10.21 -2.91 1.21
CA SER A 187 -9.22 -3.08 0.15
C SER A 187 -7.78 -3.00 0.66
N HIS A 188 -7.55 -2.43 1.84
CA HIS A 188 -6.23 -2.25 2.42
C HIS A 188 -6.03 -3.15 3.65
N TYR A 189 -4.90 -3.86 3.66
CA TYR A 189 -4.48 -4.72 4.76
C TYR A 189 -2.96 -4.60 4.91
N PRO A 190 -2.39 -4.64 6.14
CA PRO A 190 -0.95 -4.40 6.35
C PRO A 190 -0.04 -5.41 5.66
N VAL A 191 -0.60 -6.58 5.32
CA VAL A 191 0.08 -7.65 4.58
C VAL A 191 -0.82 -8.08 3.43
N PHE A 192 -0.30 -8.04 2.23
CA PHE A 192 -0.97 -8.58 1.05
C PHE A 192 0.06 -9.27 0.18
N HIS A 193 -0.32 -9.86 -0.95
CA HIS A 193 0.59 -10.63 -1.77
C HIS A 193 0.70 -9.99 -3.15
N GLN A 194 1.93 -9.88 -3.64
CA GLN A 194 2.18 -9.47 -5.01
C GLN A 194 2.66 -10.63 -5.84
N MET A 195 2.41 -10.53 -7.14
CA MET A 195 3.17 -11.25 -8.15
C MET A 195 3.97 -10.26 -8.99
N GLU A 196 5.28 -10.50 -9.07
CA GLU A 196 6.20 -9.89 -10.03
C GLU A 196 6.34 -10.81 -11.24
N GLY A 197 6.56 -10.23 -12.41
CA GLY A 197 7.11 -10.99 -13.53
C GLY A 197 8.01 -10.14 -14.41
N ALA A 198 9.05 -10.75 -14.97
CA ALA A 198 9.96 -10.09 -15.89
C ALA A 198 10.38 -10.98 -17.05
N ARG A 199 10.82 -10.35 -18.15
CA ARG A 199 11.33 -11.02 -19.37
C ARG A 199 12.44 -10.18 -19.98
N VAL A 200 13.57 -10.81 -20.31
CA VAL A 200 14.78 -10.16 -20.84
C VAL A 200 15.33 -10.81 -22.11
N TRP A 201 15.74 -10.00 -23.08
CA TRP A 201 16.46 -10.45 -24.27
C TRP A 201 17.91 -9.99 -24.18
N ASP A 202 18.86 -10.89 -24.43
CA ASP A 202 20.29 -10.60 -24.38
C ASP A 202 20.87 -10.44 -25.78
N ARG A 203 21.42 -9.25 -26.05
CA ARG A 203 22.09 -8.90 -27.32
C ARG A 203 23.20 -9.88 -27.70
N ASN A 204 23.86 -10.51 -26.73
CA ASN A 204 24.94 -11.46 -26.99
C ASN A 204 24.43 -12.82 -27.51
N THR A 205 23.15 -13.12 -27.29
CA THR A 205 22.58 -14.45 -27.57
C THR A 205 21.58 -14.44 -28.71
N VAL A 206 20.91 -13.30 -28.94
CA VAL A 206 19.98 -13.17 -30.06
C VAL A 206 20.74 -13.10 -31.39
N PRO A 207 20.21 -13.69 -32.49
CA PRO A 207 20.87 -13.65 -33.79
C PRO A 207 21.24 -12.22 -34.22
N ASN A 208 22.50 -12.03 -34.59
CA ASN A 208 23.06 -10.74 -35.03
C ASN A 208 22.96 -9.59 -33.99
N GLY A 209 22.65 -9.87 -32.73
CA GLY A 209 22.39 -8.83 -31.73
C GLY A 209 21.10 -8.06 -31.94
N ASP A 210 20.21 -8.55 -32.82
CA ASP A 210 18.97 -7.89 -33.20
C ASP A 210 17.85 -8.22 -32.19
N ILE A 211 17.73 -7.37 -31.17
CA ILE A 211 16.70 -7.46 -30.13
C ILE A 211 15.31 -7.30 -30.74
N VAL A 212 15.11 -6.35 -31.64
CA VAL A 212 13.80 -6.03 -32.22
C VAL A 212 13.24 -7.26 -32.95
N ALA A 213 14.05 -7.90 -33.79
CA ALA A 213 13.64 -9.13 -34.47
C ALA A 213 13.41 -10.31 -33.52
N ALA A 214 14.18 -10.42 -32.43
CA ALA A 214 13.97 -11.45 -31.43
C ALA A 214 12.65 -11.26 -30.65
N VAL A 215 12.38 -10.02 -30.21
CA VAL A 215 11.14 -9.68 -29.49
C VAL A 215 9.92 -9.85 -30.38
N HIS A 216 9.98 -9.43 -31.65
CA HIS A 216 8.87 -9.64 -32.59
C HIS A 216 8.58 -11.12 -32.85
N ARG A 217 9.61 -11.96 -32.97
CA ARG A 217 9.43 -13.41 -33.11
C ARG A 217 8.70 -14.00 -31.90
N ASP A 218 9.09 -13.59 -30.68
CA ASP A 218 8.44 -14.04 -29.45
C ASP A 218 7.00 -13.51 -29.36
N LEU A 219 6.76 -12.25 -29.73
CA LEU A 219 5.43 -11.63 -29.79
C LEU A 219 4.51 -12.35 -30.79
N ASP A 220 5.00 -12.70 -31.97
CA ASP A 220 4.23 -13.41 -33.00
C ASP A 220 3.88 -14.85 -32.58
N ALA A 221 4.67 -15.44 -31.68
CA ALA A 221 4.39 -16.75 -31.09
C ALA A 221 3.32 -16.69 -29.97
N LEU A 222 3.07 -15.50 -29.39
CA LEU A 222 2.02 -15.33 -28.39
C LEU A 222 0.63 -15.46 -29.03
N PRO A 223 -0.33 -16.11 -28.35
CA PRO A 223 -1.72 -16.12 -28.80
C PRO A 223 -2.28 -14.71 -29.02
N LYS A 224 -3.27 -14.62 -29.91
CA LYS A 224 -4.09 -13.42 -30.09
C LYS A 224 -5.35 -13.52 -29.23
N HIS A 225 -5.89 -12.37 -28.83
CA HIS A 225 -7.18 -12.27 -28.13
C HIS A 225 -8.07 -11.24 -28.83
N GLU A 226 -9.36 -11.26 -28.49
CA GLU A 226 -10.39 -10.37 -29.06
C GLU A 226 -10.89 -9.32 -28.06
N MET A 227 -10.24 -9.20 -26.89
CA MET A 227 -10.56 -8.16 -25.90
C MET A 227 -10.49 -6.76 -26.52
N ILE A 228 -11.37 -5.88 -26.05
CA ILE A 228 -11.35 -4.47 -26.42
C ILE A 228 -10.24 -3.79 -25.63
N ILE A 229 -9.19 -3.33 -26.33
CA ILE A 229 -8.05 -2.63 -25.74
C ILE A 229 -8.11 -1.15 -26.10
N GLU A 230 -8.12 -0.29 -25.08
CA GLU A 230 -7.95 1.14 -25.21
C GLU A 230 -6.49 1.52 -24.90
N ASP A 231 -5.71 1.82 -25.95
CA ASP A 231 -4.32 2.27 -25.83
C ASP A 231 -4.08 3.49 -26.74
N PRO A 232 -4.60 4.67 -26.37
CA PRO A 232 -4.60 5.84 -27.25
C PRO A 232 -3.23 6.53 -27.34
N ASN A 233 -2.31 6.20 -26.44
CA ASN A 233 -1.03 6.88 -26.30
C ASN A 233 0.06 6.25 -27.18
N PRO A 234 1.06 7.04 -27.62
CA PRO A 234 2.23 6.48 -28.30
C PRO A 234 3.03 5.55 -27.36
N PRO A 235 3.93 4.71 -27.90
CA PRO A 235 4.77 3.82 -27.10
C PRO A 235 5.64 4.55 -26.05
N PHE A 236 5.96 5.82 -26.27
CA PHE A 236 6.65 6.69 -25.31
C PHE A 236 6.35 8.15 -25.63
N HIS A 237 6.57 9.02 -24.64
CA HIS A 237 6.36 10.46 -24.74
C HIS A 237 7.48 11.22 -24.00
N PRO A 238 8.10 12.27 -24.58
CA PRO A 238 9.28 12.93 -24.01
C PRO A 238 9.18 13.39 -22.55
N GLU A 239 7.99 13.86 -22.14
CA GLU A 239 7.76 14.36 -20.77
C GLU A 239 6.99 13.37 -19.88
N ARG A 240 5.84 12.87 -20.36
CA ARG A 240 4.92 12.03 -19.58
C ARG A 240 5.35 10.58 -19.42
N ASN A 241 6.04 10.02 -20.41
CA ASN A 241 6.39 8.59 -20.42
C ASN A 241 7.68 8.33 -21.22
N PRO A 242 8.83 8.82 -20.74
CA PRO A 242 10.03 9.00 -21.56
C PRO A 242 10.68 7.70 -22.03
N LEU A 243 11.35 7.78 -23.18
CA LEU A 243 12.29 6.77 -23.66
C LEU A 243 13.59 6.86 -22.84
N GLN A 244 14.17 5.73 -22.48
CA GLN A 244 15.48 5.69 -21.82
C GLN A 244 16.61 6.07 -22.80
N PRO A 245 17.62 6.86 -22.39
CA PRO A 245 18.73 7.24 -23.27
C PRO A 245 19.54 6.08 -23.86
N SER A 246 19.52 4.91 -23.20
CA SER A 246 20.26 3.71 -23.59
C SER A 246 19.50 2.77 -24.53
N HIS A 247 18.25 3.07 -24.86
CA HIS A 247 17.40 2.23 -25.72
C HIS A 247 17.10 2.92 -27.04
N THR A 248 17.02 2.17 -28.14
CA THR A 248 16.46 2.74 -29.36
C THR A 248 14.93 2.81 -29.28
N PRO A 249 14.29 3.75 -30.00
CA PRO A 249 12.84 3.79 -30.11
C PRO A 249 12.19 2.45 -30.49
N GLU A 250 12.80 1.74 -31.43
CA GLU A 250 12.29 0.47 -31.97
C GLU A 250 12.36 -0.65 -30.93
N GLU A 251 13.41 -0.67 -30.10
CA GLU A 251 13.55 -1.65 -29.02
C GLU A 251 12.53 -1.43 -27.93
N ALA A 252 12.38 -0.18 -27.47
CA ALA A 252 11.38 0.16 -26.44
C ALA A 252 9.96 -0.14 -26.92
N GLU A 253 9.63 0.16 -28.18
CA GLU A 253 8.34 -0.17 -28.77
C GLU A 253 8.11 -1.68 -28.88
N ALA A 254 9.10 -2.45 -29.36
CA ALA A 254 8.99 -3.90 -29.47
C ALA A 254 8.80 -4.57 -28.11
N VAL A 255 9.63 -4.20 -27.12
CA VAL A 255 9.56 -4.72 -25.74
C VAL A 255 8.22 -4.34 -25.10
N GLY A 256 7.76 -3.09 -25.28
CA GLY A 256 6.45 -2.63 -24.80
C GLY A 256 5.29 -3.41 -25.42
N LYS A 257 5.31 -3.70 -26.72
CA LYS A 257 4.28 -4.53 -27.38
C LYS A 257 4.24 -5.95 -26.84
N HIS A 258 5.41 -6.57 -26.62
CA HIS A 258 5.49 -7.90 -26.02
C HIS A 258 4.96 -7.91 -24.58
N LEU A 259 5.33 -6.92 -23.77
CA LEU A 259 4.82 -6.74 -22.41
C LEU A 259 3.30 -6.66 -22.41
N LYS A 260 2.74 -5.72 -23.18
CA LYS A 260 1.29 -5.48 -23.24
C LYS A 260 0.54 -6.74 -23.67
N ARG A 261 0.99 -7.43 -24.73
CA ARG A 261 0.35 -8.69 -25.16
C ARG A 261 0.42 -9.79 -24.10
N SER A 262 1.54 -9.91 -23.39
CA SER A 262 1.68 -10.92 -22.34
C SER A 262 0.70 -10.69 -21.19
N LEU A 263 0.53 -9.44 -20.78
CA LEU A 263 -0.39 -9.05 -19.71
C LEU A 263 -1.86 -9.08 -20.14
N GLU A 264 -2.14 -8.74 -21.40
CA GLU A 264 -3.46 -8.92 -22.01
C GLU A 264 -3.89 -10.40 -21.96
N LEU A 265 -3.01 -11.33 -22.32
CA LEU A 265 -3.30 -12.77 -22.24
C LEU A 265 -3.56 -13.24 -20.80
N MET A 266 -2.83 -12.69 -19.83
CA MET A 266 -3.05 -12.97 -18.41
C MET A 266 -4.45 -12.51 -17.97
N VAL A 267 -4.86 -11.30 -18.31
CA VAL A 267 -6.20 -10.77 -18.01
C VAL A 267 -7.28 -11.58 -18.72
N ALA A 268 -7.08 -11.91 -20.00
CA ALA A 268 -8.02 -12.73 -20.76
C ALA A 268 -8.28 -14.08 -20.07
N GLU A 269 -7.22 -14.73 -19.59
CA GLU A 269 -7.33 -16.00 -18.88
C GLU A 269 -8.05 -15.85 -17.53
N ILE A 270 -7.71 -14.85 -16.72
CA ILE A 270 -8.39 -14.57 -15.45
C ILE A 270 -9.90 -14.37 -15.67
N PHE A 271 -10.28 -13.51 -16.61
CA PHE A 271 -11.69 -13.19 -16.86
C PHE A 271 -12.45 -14.32 -17.55
N LYS A 272 -11.77 -15.14 -18.35
CA LYS A 272 -12.34 -16.40 -18.83
C LYS A 272 -12.71 -17.30 -17.63
N ARG A 273 -11.84 -17.44 -16.63
CA ARG A 273 -12.16 -18.23 -15.41
C ARG A 273 -13.29 -17.62 -14.61
N VAL A 274 -13.35 -16.30 -14.47
CA VAL A 274 -14.49 -15.58 -13.85
C VAL A 274 -15.79 -15.95 -14.56
N LYS A 275 -15.84 -15.79 -15.88
CA LYS A 275 -17.04 -16.05 -16.69
C LYS A 275 -17.50 -17.50 -16.57
N GLU A 276 -16.58 -18.45 -16.70
CA GLU A 276 -16.91 -19.88 -16.57
C GLU A 276 -17.40 -20.24 -15.16
N SER A 277 -16.77 -19.67 -14.12
CA SER A 277 -17.16 -19.84 -12.72
C SER A 277 -18.57 -19.33 -12.44
N HIS A 278 -18.87 -18.11 -12.92
CA HIS A 278 -20.17 -17.47 -12.80
C HIS A 278 -21.25 -18.27 -13.51
N ALA A 279 -20.98 -18.72 -14.74
CA ALA A 279 -21.90 -19.55 -15.51
C ALA A 279 -22.24 -20.86 -14.76
N ARG A 280 -21.23 -21.53 -14.19
CA ARG A 280 -21.43 -22.75 -13.38
C ARG A 280 -22.19 -22.49 -12.08
N ALA A 281 -22.08 -21.29 -11.52
CA ALA A 281 -22.79 -20.88 -10.31
C ALA A 281 -24.21 -20.34 -10.58
N GLY A 282 -24.63 -20.25 -11.84
CA GLY A 282 -25.93 -19.67 -12.21
C GLY A 282 -26.02 -18.16 -11.96
N VAL A 283 -24.89 -17.47 -11.82
CA VAL A 283 -24.84 -16.01 -11.71
C VAL A 283 -25.18 -15.45 -13.09
N LYS A 284 -26.28 -14.68 -13.17
CA LYS A 284 -26.68 -14.02 -14.41
C LYS A 284 -25.61 -12.99 -14.79
N GLU A 285 -25.11 -13.10 -16.02
CA GLU A 285 -24.16 -12.13 -16.58
C GLU A 285 -24.82 -10.74 -16.54
N GLN A 286 -24.12 -9.73 -16.03
CA GLN A 286 -24.52 -8.34 -16.28
C GLN A 286 -24.42 -8.14 -17.80
N ASP A 287 -25.54 -7.76 -18.42
CA ASP A 287 -25.77 -7.62 -19.86
C ASP A 287 -24.51 -7.57 -20.73
N GLY A 288 -24.01 -8.73 -21.18
CA GLY A 288 -23.17 -8.93 -22.37
C GLY A 288 -22.01 -7.96 -22.63
N GLU A 289 -21.55 -7.18 -21.65
CA GLU A 289 -20.56 -6.13 -21.89
C GLU A 289 -19.21 -6.83 -22.13
N PRO A 290 -18.59 -6.64 -23.31
CA PRO A 290 -17.29 -7.25 -23.59
C PRO A 290 -16.26 -6.77 -22.57
N LEU A 291 -15.31 -7.63 -22.24
CA LEU A 291 -14.17 -7.26 -21.41
C LEU A 291 -13.41 -6.10 -22.07
N LYS A 292 -13.35 -4.96 -21.37
CA LYS A 292 -12.58 -3.78 -21.77
C LYS A 292 -11.37 -3.63 -20.87
N VAL A 293 -10.25 -3.37 -21.50
CA VAL A 293 -8.96 -3.11 -20.86
C VAL A 293 -8.45 -1.79 -21.39
N ARG A 294 -7.83 -0.98 -20.54
CA ARG A 294 -7.12 0.21 -20.98
C ARG A 294 -5.71 0.28 -20.42
N TRP A 295 -4.82 0.85 -21.23
CA TRP A 295 -3.45 1.16 -20.86
C TRP A 295 -3.35 2.64 -20.50
N VAL A 296 -2.87 2.91 -19.30
CA VAL A 296 -2.67 4.27 -18.77
C VAL A 296 -1.17 4.50 -18.64
N GLU A 297 -0.64 5.64 -19.11
CA GLU A 297 0.75 6.00 -18.86
C GLU A 297 0.96 6.21 -17.37
N ALA A 298 2.05 5.65 -16.83
CA ALA A 298 2.39 5.74 -15.41
C ALA A 298 3.84 6.18 -15.24
N TYR A 299 4.29 6.28 -13.99
CA TYR A 299 5.69 6.51 -13.65
C TYR A 299 6.10 5.60 -12.51
N PHE A 300 7.16 4.81 -12.74
CA PHE A 300 7.84 4.06 -11.70
C PHE A 300 9.35 4.34 -11.77
N PRO A 301 10.07 4.51 -10.65
CA PRO A 301 11.52 4.77 -10.68
C PRO A 301 12.34 3.70 -11.41
N PHE A 302 11.82 2.47 -11.49
CA PHE A 302 12.49 1.28 -12.01
C PHE A 302 12.01 0.83 -13.41
N THR A 303 11.08 1.55 -14.04
CA THR A 303 10.70 1.30 -15.45
C THR A 303 10.58 2.62 -16.23
N SER A 304 10.78 2.56 -17.56
CA SER A 304 10.51 3.67 -18.49
C SER A 304 10.62 3.19 -19.94
N PRO A 305 9.62 3.37 -20.81
CA PRO A 305 8.27 3.82 -20.50
C PRO A 305 7.53 2.84 -19.56
N SER A 306 6.55 3.38 -18.84
CA SER A 306 5.75 2.71 -17.81
C SER A 306 4.26 2.83 -18.10
N TRP A 307 3.51 1.81 -17.69
CA TRP A 307 2.07 1.77 -17.81
C TRP A 307 1.40 1.13 -16.60
N GLU A 308 0.17 1.50 -16.36
CA GLU A 308 -0.79 0.74 -15.58
C GLU A 308 -1.82 0.11 -16.52
N MET A 309 -2.32 -1.06 -16.14
CA MET A 309 -3.45 -1.68 -16.82
C MET A 309 -4.67 -1.60 -15.93
N GLU A 310 -5.77 -1.13 -16.51
CA GLU A 310 -7.06 -1.09 -15.84
C GLU A 310 -8.09 -1.93 -16.60
N VAL A 311 -8.99 -2.58 -15.86
CA VAL A 311 -10.09 -3.39 -16.39
C VAL A 311 -11.42 -2.73 -16.05
N TRP A 312 -12.34 -2.70 -17.02
CA TRP A 312 -13.69 -2.24 -16.76
C TRP A 312 -14.47 -3.30 -16.01
N TYR A 313 -14.88 -3.00 -14.78
CA TYR A 313 -15.56 -3.94 -13.91
C TYR A 313 -16.57 -3.22 -13.02
N GLN A 314 -17.79 -3.76 -12.92
CA GLN A 314 -18.88 -3.23 -12.09
C GLN A 314 -19.18 -1.73 -12.30
N GLY A 315 -19.06 -1.24 -13.54
CA GLY A 315 -19.38 0.14 -13.90
C GLY A 315 -18.28 1.16 -13.61
N GLY A 316 -17.06 0.71 -13.32
CA GLY A 316 -15.88 1.57 -13.15
C GLY A 316 -14.62 0.93 -13.71
N TRP A 317 -13.58 1.75 -13.88
CA TRP A 317 -12.24 1.26 -14.19
C TRP A 317 -11.52 0.88 -12.91
N LEU A 318 -10.91 -0.31 -12.91
CA LEU A 318 -10.14 -0.83 -11.79
C LEU A 318 -8.71 -1.13 -12.24
N GLU A 319 -7.75 -0.43 -11.65
CA GLU A 319 -6.32 -0.72 -11.81
C GLU A 319 -5.98 -2.10 -11.25
N VAL A 320 -5.33 -2.93 -12.06
CA VAL A 320 -4.97 -4.32 -11.68
C VAL A 320 -3.47 -4.56 -11.57
N LEU A 321 -2.65 -3.77 -12.26
CA LEU A 321 -1.18 -3.88 -12.22
C LEU A 321 -0.47 -2.62 -12.72
N GLY A 322 0.80 -2.50 -12.35
CA GLY A 322 1.78 -1.59 -12.95
C GLY A 322 2.89 -2.36 -13.67
N CYS A 323 3.44 -1.81 -14.73
CA CYS A 323 4.48 -2.44 -15.53
C CYS A 323 5.29 -1.42 -16.34
N GLY A 324 6.33 -1.89 -17.02
CA GLY A 324 7.06 -1.08 -17.99
C GLY A 324 8.31 -1.76 -18.53
N VAL A 325 9.02 -1.05 -19.39
CA VAL A 325 10.36 -1.44 -19.84
C VAL A 325 11.33 -1.21 -18.68
N SER A 326 12.04 -2.25 -18.22
CA SER A 326 12.93 -2.17 -17.07
C SER A 326 14.02 -1.13 -17.28
N GLN A 327 14.34 -0.36 -16.24
CA GLN A 327 15.42 0.63 -16.31
C GLN A 327 16.76 -0.06 -16.54
N GLN A 328 17.53 0.42 -17.52
CA GLN A 328 18.78 -0.21 -17.93
C GLN A 328 19.82 -0.24 -16.80
N HIS A 329 19.81 0.74 -15.89
CA HIS A 329 20.74 0.75 -14.76
C HIS A 329 20.57 -0.49 -13.86
N ILE A 330 19.35 -1.01 -13.69
CA ILE A 330 19.08 -2.21 -12.89
C ILE A 330 19.78 -3.42 -13.51
N LEU A 331 19.69 -3.58 -14.83
CA LEU A 331 20.36 -4.65 -15.57
C LEU A 331 21.88 -4.48 -15.58
N ASN A 332 22.36 -3.24 -15.67
CA ASN A 332 23.79 -2.93 -15.58
C ASN A 332 24.37 -3.30 -14.21
N ASP A 333 23.69 -2.89 -13.13
CA ASP A 333 24.09 -3.13 -11.75
C ASP A 333 23.98 -4.62 -11.38
N ALA A 334 23.04 -5.34 -11.99
CA ALA A 334 22.92 -6.80 -11.91
C ALA A 334 24.00 -7.56 -12.72
N GLY A 335 24.88 -6.86 -13.45
CA GLY A 335 25.96 -7.48 -14.22
C GLY A 335 25.53 -8.08 -15.57
N VAL A 336 24.35 -7.71 -16.07
CA VAL A 336 23.79 -8.15 -17.37
C VAL A 336 23.51 -6.96 -18.31
N PRO A 337 24.49 -6.09 -18.60
CA PRO A 337 24.27 -4.81 -19.28
C PRO A 337 23.83 -4.94 -20.76
N ASN A 338 23.99 -6.12 -21.36
CA ASN A 338 23.58 -6.40 -22.73
C ASN A 338 22.13 -6.89 -22.83
N GLN A 339 21.45 -7.02 -21.70
CA GLN A 339 20.04 -7.37 -21.64
C GLN A 339 19.16 -6.12 -21.70
N ILE A 340 17.97 -6.30 -22.25
CA ILE A 340 16.85 -5.36 -22.22
C ILE A 340 15.58 -6.16 -21.98
N GLY A 341 14.64 -5.61 -21.23
CA GLY A 341 13.45 -6.36 -20.85
C GLY A 341 12.33 -5.50 -20.31
N TRP A 342 11.28 -6.18 -19.88
CA TRP A 342 10.17 -5.59 -19.18
C TRP A 342 9.94 -6.29 -17.85
N ALA A 343 9.25 -5.58 -16.95
CA ALA A 343 8.74 -6.12 -15.70
C ALA A 343 7.30 -5.66 -15.44
N PHE A 344 6.57 -6.41 -14.62
CA PHE A 344 5.26 -6.06 -14.08
C PHE A 344 5.14 -6.47 -12.62
N GLY A 345 4.25 -5.78 -11.90
CA GLY A 345 3.84 -6.12 -10.53
C GLY A 345 2.32 -6.00 -10.39
N LEU A 346 1.69 -7.00 -9.78
CA LEU A 346 0.25 -7.02 -9.53
C LEU A 346 -0.06 -7.46 -8.10
N GLY A 347 -1.22 -7.03 -7.56
CA GLY A 347 -1.72 -7.49 -6.27
C GLY A 347 -2.60 -8.74 -6.42
N LEU A 348 -2.20 -9.87 -5.83
CA LEU A 348 -2.93 -11.13 -5.92
C LEU A 348 -4.31 -11.06 -5.26
N GLU A 349 -4.45 -10.36 -4.13
CA GLU A 349 -5.74 -10.15 -3.47
C GLU A 349 -6.71 -9.39 -4.37
N ARG A 350 -6.26 -8.35 -5.06
CA ARG A 350 -7.12 -7.58 -5.96
C ARG A 350 -7.67 -8.47 -7.10
N ILE A 351 -6.81 -9.30 -7.69
CA ILE A 351 -7.23 -10.28 -8.69
C ILE A 351 -8.13 -11.36 -8.08
N ALA A 352 -7.82 -11.86 -6.89
CA ALA A 352 -8.63 -12.88 -6.21
C ALA A 352 -10.02 -12.35 -5.84
N MET A 353 -10.13 -11.08 -5.42
CA MET A 353 -11.41 -10.42 -5.15
C MET A 353 -12.29 -10.36 -6.41
N LEU A 354 -11.69 -10.12 -7.58
CA LEU A 354 -12.41 -10.20 -8.87
C LEU A 354 -12.81 -11.64 -9.22
N LEU A 355 -11.86 -12.57 -9.09
CA LEU A 355 -12.01 -13.98 -9.46
C LEU A 355 -13.10 -14.69 -8.64
N PHE A 356 -13.13 -14.41 -7.35
CA PHE A 356 -13.98 -15.07 -6.37
C PHE A 356 -15.11 -14.17 -5.85
N GLN A 357 -15.24 -12.92 -6.27
CA GLN A 357 -16.21 -11.96 -5.70
C GLN A 357 -16.09 -11.81 -4.17
N ILE A 358 -14.86 -11.83 -3.65
CA ILE A 358 -14.60 -11.65 -2.22
C ILE A 358 -14.71 -10.14 -1.90
N PRO A 359 -15.62 -9.73 -0.99
CA PRO A 359 -15.95 -8.31 -0.80
C PRO A 359 -15.03 -7.56 0.16
N ASP A 360 -14.14 -8.26 0.85
CA ASP A 360 -13.36 -7.72 1.96
C ASP A 360 -12.03 -8.49 2.10
N ILE A 361 -10.90 -7.78 2.02
CA ILE A 361 -9.56 -8.35 2.07
C ILE A 361 -9.28 -9.13 3.36
N ARG A 362 -9.93 -8.78 4.49
CA ARG A 362 -9.76 -9.48 5.77
C ARG A 362 -10.19 -10.95 5.69
N LEU A 363 -11.07 -11.31 4.75
CA LEU A 363 -11.50 -12.70 4.55
C LEU A 363 -10.33 -13.62 4.18
N PHE A 364 -9.33 -13.15 3.42
CA PHE A 364 -8.15 -13.96 3.08
C PHE A 364 -7.34 -14.35 4.33
N TRP A 365 -7.44 -13.59 5.41
CA TRP A 365 -6.70 -13.86 6.64
C TRP A 365 -7.49 -14.69 7.66
N SER A 366 -8.81 -14.81 7.46
CA SER A 366 -9.71 -15.60 8.30
C SER A 366 -9.34 -17.09 8.30
N GLN A 367 -9.53 -17.73 9.45
CA GLN A 367 -9.39 -19.17 9.63
C GLN A 367 -10.75 -19.88 9.66
N ASP A 368 -11.82 -19.17 9.31
CA ASP A 368 -13.18 -19.70 9.33
C ASP A 368 -13.40 -20.73 8.22
N GLU A 369 -13.83 -21.93 8.60
CA GLU A 369 -14.15 -23.02 7.67
C GLU A 369 -15.32 -22.68 6.74
N ARG A 370 -16.21 -21.75 7.10
CA ARG A 370 -17.26 -21.23 6.20
C ARG A 370 -16.67 -20.48 5.01
N PHE A 371 -15.48 -19.90 5.16
CA PHE A 371 -14.72 -19.27 4.08
C PHE A 371 -13.81 -20.29 3.40
N LEU A 372 -12.85 -20.87 4.13
CA LEU A 372 -11.82 -21.75 3.57
C LEU A 372 -12.41 -23.01 2.92
N GLY A 373 -13.49 -23.55 3.49
CA GLY A 373 -14.17 -24.74 2.97
C GLY A 373 -14.70 -24.59 1.55
N GLN A 374 -14.96 -23.36 1.08
CA GLN A 374 -15.52 -23.09 -0.25
C GLN A 374 -14.52 -23.31 -1.39
N PHE A 375 -13.22 -23.29 -1.10
CA PHE A 375 -12.16 -23.38 -2.10
C PHE A 375 -11.48 -24.75 -2.15
N ARG A 376 -11.89 -25.69 -1.28
CA ARG A 376 -11.28 -27.02 -1.19
C ARG A 376 -11.29 -27.78 -2.51
N GLY A 377 -10.12 -28.25 -2.92
CA GLY A 377 -9.91 -29.02 -4.14
C GLY A 377 -9.95 -28.21 -5.43
N VAL A 378 -10.00 -26.87 -5.39
CA VAL A 378 -10.00 -26.02 -6.59
C VAL A 378 -8.63 -26.03 -7.27
N GLU A 379 -7.52 -26.09 -6.53
CA GLU A 379 -6.19 -26.17 -7.16
C GLU A 379 -6.03 -27.45 -8.01
N GLY A 380 -6.62 -28.56 -7.56
CA GLY A 380 -6.59 -29.83 -8.29
C GLY A 380 -7.59 -29.91 -9.44
N ASP A 381 -8.62 -29.06 -9.43
CA ASP A 381 -9.68 -29.04 -10.44
C ASP A 381 -10.31 -27.64 -10.51
N LEU A 382 -9.82 -26.81 -11.44
CA LEU A 382 -10.34 -25.47 -11.68
C LEU A 382 -11.79 -25.47 -12.18
N GLY A 383 -12.36 -26.62 -12.57
CA GLY A 383 -13.79 -26.79 -12.82
C GLY A 383 -14.64 -26.60 -11.56
N LYS A 384 -14.05 -26.68 -10.37
CA LYS A 384 -14.68 -26.39 -9.07
C LYS A 384 -14.62 -24.93 -8.67
N LEU A 385 -13.93 -24.07 -9.42
CA LEU A 385 -13.89 -22.64 -9.14
C LEU A 385 -15.31 -22.06 -9.16
N ARG A 386 -15.71 -21.42 -8.05
CA ARG A 386 -17.00 -20.77 -7.86
C ARG A 386 -16.81 -19.39 -7.21
N PRO A 387 -17.72 -18.44 -7.41
CA PRO A 387 -17.75 -17.22 -6.62
C PRO A 387 -17.97 -17.57 -5.14
N PHE A 388 -17.38 -16.76 -4.27
CA PHE A 388 -17.56 -16.82 -2.83
C PHE A 388 -19.02 -16.56 -2.49
N VAL A 389 -19.60 -17.47 -1.71
CA VAL A 389 -20.92 -17.31 -1.13
C VAL A 389 -20.77 -16.72 0.27
N GLY A 390 -21.09 -15.43 0.38
CA GLY A 390 -21.06 -14.72 1.66
C GLY A 390 -22.01 -15.34 2.69
N PHE A 391 -21.55 -15.40 3.93
CA PHE A 391 -22.39 -15.71 5.09
C PHE A 391 -22.98 -14.43 5.69
N SER A 392 -23.96 -14.58 6.60
CA SER A 392 -24.71 -13.47 7.19
C SER A 392 -23.78 -12.39 7.76
N ARG A 393 -23.97 -11.15 7.31
CA ARG A 393 -23.22 -10.00 7.82
C ARG A 393 -23.63 -9.69 9.26
N HIS A 394 -22.64 -9.44 10.11
CA HIS A 394 -22.86 -9.03 11.49
C HIS A 394 -23.15 -7.52 11.57
N PRO A 395 -23.94 -7.05 12.56
CA PRO A 395 -24.18 -5.63 12.75
C PRO A 395 -22.89 -4.83 12.97
N ALA A 396 -22.81 -3.62 12.41
CA ALA A 396 -21.74 -2.68 12.75
C ALA A 396 -21.96 -2.04 14.11
N CYS A 397 -20.86 -1.72 14.78
CA CYS A 397 -20.83 -0.86 15.95
C CYS A 397 -19.87 0.30 15.69
N TYR A 398 -20.39 1.51 15.49
CA TYR A 398 -19.59 2.70 15.25
C TYR A 398 -19.18 3.37 16.56
N LYS A 399 -17.92 3.81 16.64
CA LYS A 399 -17.42 4.66 17.73
C LYS A 399 -16.55 5.76 17.16
N ASP A 400 -16.74 6.98 17.67
CA ASP A 400 -15.95 8.14 17.26
C ASP A 400 -14.90 8.43 18.33
N VAL A 401 -13.66 8.71 17.91
CA VAL A 401 -12.58 9.18 18.78
C VAL A 401 -12.14 10.56 18.33
N SER A 402 -12.33 11.54 19.20
CA SER A 402 -11.84 12.91 19.03
C SER A 402 -10.63 13.14 19.91
N PHE A 403 -9.63 13.85 19.39
CA PHE A 403 -8.41 14.15 20.14
C PHE A 403 -7.73 15.40 19.63
N TRP A 404 -6.87 15.96 20.47
CA TRP A 404 -5.92 17.00 20.12
C TRP A 404 -4.54 16.41 19.91
N LEU A 405 -3.81 16.94 18.93
CA LEU A 405 -2.40 16.60 18.77
C LEU A 405 -1.53 17.20 19.89
N PRO A 406 -0.32 16.65 20.14
CA PRO A 406 0.67 17.23 21.02
C PRO A 406 0.97 18.70 20.66
N ALA A 407 1.19 19.55 21.66
CA ALA A 407 1.51 20.95 21.42
C ALA A 407 2.82 21.09 20.62
N GLY A 408 2.80 21.85 19.53
CA GLY A 408 3.95 22.05 18.65
C GLY A 408 4.06 21.08 17.47
N SER A 409 3.20 20.07 17.39
CA SER A 409 3.07 19.23 16.18
C SER A 409 2.49 20.03 15.02
N THR A 410 3.14 19.94 13.85
CA THR A 410 2.50 20.25 12.58
C THR A 410 1.71 19.02 12.13
N GLY A 411 0.79 19.16 11.19
CA GLY A 411 0.14 17.99 10.59
C GLY A 411 0.08 18.19 9.09
N ALA A 412 0.24 17.11 8.34
CA ALA A 412 -0.23 17.13 6.98
C ALA A 412 -1.76 17.12 7.01
N ALA A 413 -2.39 17.77 6.05
CA ALA A 413 -3.78 17.50 5.71
C ALA A 413 -3.73 16.86 4.32
N ALA A 414 -4.34 15.68 4.20
CA ALA A 414 -4.49 14.88 3.00
C ALA A 414 -3.24 14.16 2.47
N ALA A 415 -3.51 12.98 1.92
CA ALA A 415 -2.60 12.07 1.25
C ALA A 415 -1.63 12.80 0.29
N GLY A 416 -0.34 12.49 0.40
CA GLY A 416 0.69 12.86 -0.58
C GLY A 416 1.48 14.15 -0.31
N GLY A 417 1.33 14.80 0.85
CA GLY A 417 2.11 15.99 1.21
C GLY A 417 3.50 15.67 1.80
N LYS A 418 4.57 16.24 1.22
CA LYS A 418 5.95 16.17 1.75
C LYS A 418 6.03 16.74 3.19
N GLY A 419 6.32 15.88 4.16
CA GLY A 419 6.71 16.30 5.50
C GLY A 419 8.13 16.86 5.55
N ARG A 420 8.32 17.95 6.29
CA ARG A 420 9.62 18.57 6.60
C ARG A 420 9.90 18.29 8.08
N GLU A 421 11.15 17.97 8.43
CA GLU A 421 11.57 17.51 9.76
C GLU A 421 10.95 18.30 10.94
N GLY A 422 10.11 17.59 11.70
CA GLY A 422 9.34 18.00 12.88
C GLY A 422 8.20 16.98 13.06
N GLU A 423 7.92 16.49 14.27
CA GLU A 423 6.97 15.39 14.54
C GLU A 423 5.56 15.71 14.01
N GLU A 424 5.30 15.29 12.77
CA GLU A 424 4.08 15.55 12.02
C GLU A 424 3.12 14.37 12.18
N TRP A 425 1.86 14.64 12.52
CA TRP A 425 0.84 13.59 12.62
C TRP A 425 0.65 12.88 11.29
N HIS A 426 0.75 11.54 11.30
CA HIS A 426 0.42 10.69 10.16
C HIS A 426 -0.69 9.71 10.54
N GLU A 427 -1.69 9.54 9.68
CA GLU A 427 -2.86 8.72 10.00
C GLU A 427 -2.52 7.23 10.18
N ASN A 428 -1.52 6.72 9.47
CA ASN A 428 -1.01 5.36 9.65
C ASN A 428 -0.53 5.07 11.08
N ASP A 429 -0.19 6.07 11.89
CA ASP A 429 0.10 5.84 13.31
C ASP A 429 -1.15 5.48 14.11
N LEU A 430 -2.30 6.10 13.79
CA LEU A 430 -3.59 5.68 14.31
C LEU A 430 -3.99 4.31 13.78
N MET A 431 -3.80 4.07 12.48
CA MET A 431 -4.15 2.78 11.86
C MET A 431 -3.39 1.63 12.53
N GLU A 432 -2.10 1.81 12.80
CA GLU A 432 -1.33 0.79 13.52
C GLU A 432 -1.80 0.56 14.95
N VAL A 433 -2.16 1.61 15.69
CA VAL A 433 -2.75 1.45 17.03
C VAL A 433 -4.05 0.67 16.97
N VAL A 434 -4.93 0.99 16.02
CA VAL A 434 -6.21 0.30 15.85
C VAL A 434 -5.99 -1.16 15.46
N ARG A 435 -5.11 -1.45 14.49
CA ARG A 435 -4.75 -2.80 14.06
C ARG A 435 -4.16 -3.62 15.21
N ASP A 436 -3.23 -3.05 15.98
CA ASP A 436 -2.59 -3.75 17.12
C ASP A 436 -3.58 -4.09 18.23
N VAL A 437 -4.53 -3.20 18.52
CA VAL A 437 -5.48 -3.41 19.62
C VAL A 437 -6.63 -4.31 19.20
N CYS A 438 -7.12 -4.16 17.97
CA CYS A 438 -8.39 -4.71 17.53
C CYS A 438 -8.24 -5.86 16.52
N GLY A 439 -7.18 -5.91 15.74
CA GLY A 439 -7.03 -6.87 14.63
C GLY A 439 -8.21 -6.80 13.65
N ASP A 440 -8.68 -7.96 13.20
CA ASP A 440 -9.69 -8.10 12.14
C ASP A 440 -11.13 -7.71 12.53
N VAL A 441 -11.35 -7.27 13.77
CA VAL A 441 -12.70 -6.86 14.21
C VAL A 441 -13.08 -5.45 13.76
N VAL A 442 -12.12 -4.67 13.24
CA VAL A 442 -12.37 -3.34 12.64
C VAL A 442 -12.47 -3.48 11.13
N GLU A 443 -13.56 -2.97 10.56
CA GLU A 443 -13.82 -2.98 9.12
C GLU A 443 -13.25 -1.76 8.42
N ASP A 444 -13.38 -0.59 9.02
CA ASP A 444 -12.87 0.66 8.48
C ASP A 444 -12.59 1.69 9.58
N VAL A 445 -11.69 2.63 9.27
CA VAL A 445 -11.43 3.82 10.06
C VAL A 445 -11.45 5.05 9.15
N VAL A 446 -12.36 5.98 9.41
CA VAL A 446 -12.61 7.13 8.53
C VAL A 446 -12.42 8.44 9.27
N LEU A 447 -11.68 9.39 8.68
CA LEU A 447 -11.60 10.76 9.17
C LEU A 447 -12.94 11.46 8.97
N MET A 448 -13.59 11.83 10.07
CA MET A 448 -14.90 12.50 10.05
C MET A 448 -14.77 14.01 10.07
N ASP A 449 -13.81 14.53 10.84
CA ASP A 449 -13.61 15.97 11.02
C ASP A 449 -12.15 16.27 11.36
N SER A 450 -11.67 17.44 10.91
CA SER A 450 -10.41 18.00 11.36
C SER A 450 -10.48 19.51 11.41
N PHE A 451 -9.99 20.12 12.48
CA PHE A 451 -9.98 21.57 12.62
C PHE A 451 -8.80 22.07 13.45
N THR A 452 -8.50 23.36 13.29
CA THR A 452 -7.50 24.08 14.10
C THR A 452 -8.21 25.07 15.01
N HIS A 453 -7.99 24.96 16.32
CA HIS A 453 -8.62 25.85 17.28
C HIS A 453 -8.03 27.27 17.17
N PRO A 454 -8.86 28.30 16.92
CA PRO A 454 -8.38 29.62 16.48
C PRO A 454 -7.56 30.37 17.53
N LYS A 455 -7.77 30.09 18.84
CA LYS A 455 -7.05 30.79 19.92
C LYS A 455 -5.78 30.08 20.37
N THR A 456 -5.75 28.76 20.28
CA THR A 456 -4.64 27.95 20.80
C THR A 456 -3.74 27.43 19.70
N GLY A 457 -4.17 27.50 18.43
CA GLY A 457 -3.48 26.90 17.29
C GLY A 457 -3.45 25.37 17.32
N ARG A 458 -4.06 24.72 18.33
CA ARG A 458 -4.07 23.26 18.46
C ARG A 458 -4.93 22.65 17.37
N ARG A 459 -4.45 21.56 16.78
CA ARG A 459 -5.22 20.76 15.82
C ARG A 459 -5.96 19.64 16.53
N SER A 460 -7.20 19.42 16.10
CA SER A 460 -8.03 18.30 16.52
C SER A 460 -8.46 17.49 15.31
N PHE A 461 -8.57 16.19 15.52
CA PHE A 461 -9.12 15.24 14.56
C PHE A 461 -10.22 14.44 15.24
N CYS A 462 -11.18 13.99 14.43
CA CYS A 462 -12.20 13.03 14.82
C CYS A 462 -12.22 11.90 13.80
N TYR A 463 -11.91 10.68 14.25
CA TYR A 463 -12.00 9.48 13.42
C TYR A 463 -13.17 8.61 13.89
N ARG A 464 -13.88 8.01 12.94
CA ARG A 464 -14.89 6.99 13.18
C ARG A 464 -14.28 5.62 12.95
N VAL A 465 -14.38 4.75 13.94
CA VAL A 465 -13.97 3.35 13.87
C VAL A 465 -15.21 2.48 13.75
N ASN A 466 -15.28 1.66 12.71
CA ASN A 466 -16.36 0.71 12.48
C ASN A 466 -15.96 -0.69 12.97
N TYR A 467 -16.46 -1.08 14.14
CA TYR A 467 -16.28 -2.42 14.68
C TYR A 467 -17.30 -3.36 14.06
N ARG A 468 -16.82 -4.24 13.17
CA ARG A 468 -17.59 -5.32 12.56
C ARG A 468 -16.67 -6.50 12.26
N SER A 469 -16.79 -7.54 13.09
CA SER A 469 -16.13 -8.82 12.83
C SER A 469 -16.81 -9.54 11.66
N LEU A 470 -15.99 -10.20 10.84
CA LEU A 470 -16.48 -11.07 9.78
C LEU A 470 -17.13 -12.34 10.36
N GLU A 471 -16.64 -12.86 11.47
CA GLU A 471 -16.95 -14.23 11.92
C GLU A 471 -18.07 -14.31 12.96
N ARG A 472 -18.29 -13.23 13.74
CA ARG A 472 -19.29 -13.21 14.81
C ARG A 472 -19.89 -11.82 15.06
N THR A 473 -21.04 -11.79 15.71
CA THR A 473 -21.61 -10.54 16.22
C THR A 473 -20.77 -10.05 17.40
N LEU A 474 -20.37 -8.77 17.34
CA LEU A 474 -19.75 -8.07 18.47
C LEU A 474 -20.82 -7.47 19.36
N THR A 475 -20.70 -7.66 20.66
CA THR A 475 -21.54 -6.94 21.62
C THR A 475 -21.07 -5.49 21.75
N ASN A 476 -21.98 -4.59 22.13
CA ASN A 476 -21.61 -3.20 22.41
C ASN A 476 -20.58 -3.10 23.54
N GLU A 477 -20.63 -3.99 24.53
CA GLU A 477 -19.68 -4.01 25.64
C GLU A 477 -18.27 -4.37 25.16
N GLU A 478 -18.12 -5.39 24.33
CA GLU A 478 -16.83 -5.74 23.70
C GLU A 478 -16.29 -4.60 22.84
N ALA A 479 -17.12 -4.01 21.98
CA ALA A 479 -16.72 -2.91 21.12
C ALA A 479 -16.29 -1.68 21.94
N ASN A 480 -17.02 -1.34 23.01
CA ASN A 480 -16.62 -0.27 23.93
C ASN A 480 -15.29 -0.58 24.62
N GLY A 481 -15.10 -1.81 25.11
CA GLY A 481 -13.85 -2.23 25.76
C GLY A 481 -12.63 -2.13 24.83
N LEU A 482 -12.79 -2.55 23.57
CA LEU A 482 -11.76 -2.36 22.54
C LEU A 482 -11.49 -0.88 22.26
N HIS A 483 -12.55 -0.07 22.14
CA HIS A 483 -12.41 1.35 21.86
C HIS A 483 -11.74 2.13 23.00
N GLU A 484 -12.02 1.78 24.27
CA GLU A 484 -11.29 2.36 25.42
C GLU A 484 -9.80 1.99 25.40
N ARG A 485 -9.47 0.74 25.02
CA ARG A 485 -8.07 0.32 24.86
C ARG A 485 -7.38 1.09 23.73
N VAL A 486 -8.04 1.29 22.58
CA VAL A 486 -7.52 2.12 21.48
C VAL A 486 -7.22 3.53 22.00
N LYS A 487 -8.15 4.17 22.69
CA LYS A 487 -7.94 5.51 23.26
C LYS A 487 -6.76 5.53 24.25
N GLY A 488 -6.64 4.52 25.11
CA GLY A 488 -5.51 4.37 26.03
C GLY A 488 -4.16 4.28 25.31
N GLU A 489 -4.07 3.45 24.27
CA GLU A 489 -2.86 3.29 23.46
C GLU A 489 -2.56 4.54 22.62
N MET A 490 -3.58 5.25 22.13
CA MET A 490 -3.38 6.55 21.46
C MET A 490 -2.74 7.57 22.41
N VAL A 491 -3.22 7.69 23.64
CA VAL A 491 -2.63 8.58 24.65
C VAL A 491 -1.21 8.12 24.99
N GLY A 492 -1.04 6.82 25.26
CA GLY A 492 0.22 6.25 25.72
C GLY A 492 1.33 6.25 24.65
N ARG A 493 1.00 5.90 23.42
CA ARG A 493 1.96 5.80 22.30
C ARG A 493 2.08 7.13 21.57
N LEU A 494 0.96 7.70 21.13
CA LEU A 494 0.95 8.87 20.24
C LEU A 494 0.98 10.22 20.97
N GLY A 495 0.82 10.22 22.30
CA GLY A 495 0.85 11.43 23.11
C GLY A 495 -0.32 12.39 22.87
N VAL A 496 -1.39 11.92 22.24
CA VAL A 496 -2.60 12.73 21.97
C VAL A 496 -3.40 12.98 23.24
N GLU A 497 -4.21 14.04 23.24
CA GLU A 497 -5.15 14.34 24.32
C GLU A 497 -6.58 14.08 23.85
N ILE A 498 -7.23 13.03 24.38
CA ILE A 498 -8.61 12.68 24.03
C ILE A 498 -9.57 13.80 24.43
N ARG A 499 -10.57 14.08 23.58
CA ARG A 499 -11.56 15.14 23.72
C ARG A 499 -12.98 14.61 23.84
#